data_AF-A0A5B0SAH5-F1
#
_entry.id   AF-A0A5B0SAH5-F1
#
_cell.length_a   1.000
_cell.length_b   1.000
_cell.length_c   1.000
_cell.angle_alpha   90.00
_cell.angle_beta   90.00
_cell.angle_gamma   90.00
#
_symmetry.space_group_name_H-M   'P 1'
#
loop_
_entity.id
_entity.type
_entity.pdbx_description
1 polymer ?
#
loop_
_entity_poly.entity_id
_entity_poly.type
_entity_poly.pdbx_seq_one_letter_code
_entity_poly.pdbx_strand_id
1 'polypeptide(L)'
;MISSGAPLTLAPKHDNPALSTAQDFDYSDELKQERCPYAAHIRKSNPRNGIQGADPQKTTLPHLMIRIRYPTRTIENRGLLFVAYQSDIVAGFQFVQKAWCNNPSFPPQTALNVSAGLDLLIGQHSDGSPRTAQKHYTIGGNTDPRNTVTAFQPFVVPLGGEYFLMPSIKAINEKLGL
;
A
#
# COMPACT_ATOMS: atom_id res chain seq x y z
N MET A 1 -12.71 -12.22 5.15
CA MET A 1 -11.30 -11.94 4.76
C MET A 1 -10.98 -12.84 3.57
N ILE A 2 -10.44 -12.26 2.50
CA ILE A 2 -9.81 -13.04 1.42
C ILE A 2 -8.38 -13.30 1.90
N SER A 3 -8.06 -14.55 2.23
CA SER A 3 -6.76 -14.93 2.80
C SER A 3 -5.90 -15.74 1.81
N SER A 4 -6.49 -16.19 0.71
CA SER A 4 -5.77 -17.01 -0.28
C SER A 4 -4.69 -16.24 -1.06
N GLY A 5 -4.77 -14.91 -1.12
CA GLY A 5 -3.96 -14.06 -1.99
C GLY A 5 -4.68 -13.56 -3.24
N ALA A 6 -5.91 -14.03 -3.50
CA ALA A 6 -6.71 -13.55 -4.62
C ALA A 6 -6.94 -12.03 -4.55
N PRO A 7 -6.67 -11.27 -5.63
CA PRO A 7 -6.88 -9.83 -5.62
C PRO A 7 -8.38 -9.51 -5.60
N LEU A 8 -8.78 -8.61 -4.69
CA LEU A 8 -10.18 -8.20 -4.51
C LEU A 8 -10.79 -7.62 -5.80
N THR A 9 -9.98 -7.01 -6.66
CA THR A 9 -10.36 -6.54 -8.00
C THR A 9 -10.90 -7.66 -8.89
N LEU A 10 -10.32 -8.86 -8.84
CA LEU A 10 -10.74 -9.99 -9.67
C LEU A 10 -11.77 -10.90 -8.97
N ALA A 11 -11.77 -10.92 -7.63
CA ALA A 11 -12.67 -11.72 -6.82
C ALA A 11 -13.35 -10.89 -5.71
N PRO A 12 -14.24 -9.93 -6.07
CA PRO A 12 -14.76 -8.95 -5.10
C PRO A 12 -15.73 -9.50 -4.06
N LYS A 13 -16.44 -10.59 -4.38
CA LYS A 13 -17.54 -11.10 -3.54
C LYS A 13 -17.15 -12.29 -2.67
N HIS A 14 -16.27 -13.15 -3.17
CA HIS A 14 -15.87 -14.40 -2.51
C HIS A 14 -14.40 -14.66 -2.76
N ASP A 15 -13.73 -15.29 -1.79
CA ASP A 15 -12.34 -15.73 -1.96
C ASP A 15 -12.27 -16.76 -3.12
N ASN A 16 -11.24 -16.67 -3.94
CA ASN A 16 -10.98 -17.59 -5.04
C ASN A 16 -9.50 -18.01 -5.04
N PRO A 17 -9.13 -19.11 -4.37
CA PRO A 17 -7.74 -19.56 -4.28
C PRO A 17 -7.04 -19.82 -5.62
N ALA A 18 -7.80 -20.08 -6.69
CA ALA A 18 -7.24 -20.23 -8.03
C ALA A 18 -6.61 -18.93 -8.57
N LEU A 19 -6.96 -17.78 -7.99
CA LEU A 19 -6.41 -16.46 -8.33
C LEU A 19 -5.34 -15.98 -7.34
N SER A 20 -4.84 -16.84 -6.46
CA SER A 20 -3.88 -16.47 -5.39
C SER A 20 -2.59 -15.81 -5.88
N THR A 21 -2.19 -16.05 -7.13
CA THR A 21 -0.99 -15.47 -7.76
C THR A 21 -1.34 -14.45 -8.85
N ALA A 22 -2.62 -14.18 -9.09
CA ALA A 22 -3.06 -13.30 -10.17
C ALA A 22 -2.60 -11.85 -9.92
N GLN A 23 -1.95 -11.27 -10.93
CA GLN A 23 -1.49 -9.88 -10.91
C GLN A 23 -2.03 -9.05 -12.08
N ASP A 24 -2.76 -9.68 -13.01
CA ASP A 24 -3.27 -9.06 -14.23
C ASP A 24 -4.52 -8.20 -13.95
N PHE A 25 -4.26 -7.01 -13.40
CA PHE A 25 -5.24 -5.95 -13.15
C PHE A 25 -4.50 -4.62 -12.96
N ASP A 26 -5.17 -3.49 -13.16
CA ASP A 26 -4.52 -2.17 -13.03
C ASP A 26 -5.41 -1.08 -12.41
N TYR A 27 -6.64 -1.44 -12.02
CA TYR A 27 -7.68 -0.55 -11.49
C TYR A 27 -8.25 0.49 -12.46
N SER A 28 -7.84 0.49 -13.74
CA SER A 28 -8.30 1.47 -14.74
C SER A 28 -9.81 1.38 -15.00
N ASP A 29 -10.39 0.18 -14.87
CA ASP A 29 -11.81 -0.11 -15.04
C ASP A 29 -12.63 0.04 -13.75
N GLU A 30 -12.01 0.43 -12.63
CA GLU A 30 -12.68 0.62 -11.33
C GLU A 30 -12.21 1.85 -10.55
N LEU A 31 -12.20 2.99 -11.23
CA LEU A 31 -11.84 4.27 -10.62
C LEU A 31 -12.79 4.69 -9.49
N LYS A 32 -13.99 4.08 -9.37
CA LYS A 32 -14.98 4.33 -8.30
C LYS A 32 -14.88 3.37 -7.10
N GLN A 33 -13.78 2.59 -6.97
CA GLN A 33 -13.56 1.64 -5.87
C GLN A 33 -14.76 0.70 -5.62
N GLU A 34 -15.37 0.18 -6.68
CA GLU A 34 -16.54 -0.71 -6.57
C GLU A 34 -16.15 -2.11 -6.07
N ARG A 35 -14.94 -2.54 -6.44
CA ARG A 35 -14.37 -3.84 -6.07
C ARG A 35 -13.30 -3.65 -5.00
N CYS A 36 -12.29 -2.81 -5.26
CA CYS A 36 -11.17 -2.58 -4.36
C CYS A 36 -11.19 -1.16 -3.74
N PRO A 37 -11.26 -1.00 -2.40
CA PRO A 37 -11.19 0.31 -1.75
C PRO A 37 -9.95 1.11 -2.15
N TYR A 38 -10.06 2.45 -2.23
CA TYR A 38 -8.89 3.31 -2.47
C TYR A 38 -7.79 3.14 -1.41
N ALA A 39 -8.20 2.93 -0.16
CA ALA A 39 -7.32 2.76 0.99
C ALA A 39 -6.78 1.32 1.16
N ALA A 40 -7.10 0.40 0.23
CA ALA A 40 -6.53 -0.94 0.27
C ALA A 40 -5.01 -0.87 0.21
N HIS A 41 -4.32 -1.60 1.09
CA HIS A 41 -2.86 -1.52 1.25
C HIS A 41 -2.10 -1.60 -0.08
N ILE A 42 -2.43 -2.61 -0.91
CA ILE A 42 -1.77 -2.80 -2.20
C ILE A 42 -2.06 -1.70 -3.22
N ARG A 43 -3.22 -1.03 -3.12
CA ARG A 43 -3.63 0.10 -4.00
C ARG A 43 -3.02 1.42 -3.52
N LYS A 44 -2.86 1.60 -2.21
CA LYS A 44 -2.08 2.70 -1.63
C LYS A 44 -0.60 2.59 -1.98
N SER A 45 -0.01 1.41 -1.82
CA SER A 45 1.43 1.20 -2.05
C SER A 45 1.83 1.08 -3.52
N ASN A 46 0.88 0.73 -4.40
CA ASN A 46 1.04 0.71 -5.85
C ASN A 46 -0.34 0.99 -6.49
N PRO A 47 -0.62 2.25 -6.83
CA PRO A 47 -1.91 2.65 -7.38
C PRO A 47 -2.12 2.19 -8.84
N ARG A 48 -1.11 1.63 -9.51
CA ARG A 48 -1.16 1.18 -10.91
C ARG A 48 -1.75 2.29 -11.81
N ASN A 49 -2.87 2.01 -12.49
CA ASN A 49 -3.62 2.95 -13.33
C ASN A 49 -4.87 3.50 -12.60
N GLY A 50 -4.94 3.32 -11.29
CA GLY A 50 -6.07 3.69 -10.44
C GLY A 50 -6.13 5.15 -10.01
N ILE A 51 -5.21 6.00 -10.48
CA ILE A 51 -5.26 7.47 -10.28
C ILE A 51 -5.90 8.08 -11.52
N GLN A 52 -7.05 8.73 -11.33
CA GLN A 52 -7.82 9.32 -12.43
C GLN A 52 -7.01 10.40 -13.17
N GLY A 53 -6.90 10.27 -14.50
CA GLY A 53 -6.25 11.26 -15.35
C GLY A 53 -4.72 11.34 -15.21
N ALA A 54 -4.11 10.45 -14.43
CA ALA A 54 -2.66 10.44 -14.24
C ALA A 54 -1.96 9.52 -15.25
N ASP A 55 -0.72 9.88 -15.58
CA ASP A 55 0.22 9.01 -16.30
C ASP A 55 1.00 8.14 -15.29
N PRO A 56 0.80 6.80 -15.29
CA PRO A 56 1.49 5.88 -14.39
C PRO A 56 3.01 5.90 -14.55
N GLN A 57 3.53 6.28 -15.73
CA GLN A 57 4.98 6.38 -15.93
C GLN A 57 5.61 7.47 -15.08
N LYS A 58 4.83 8.51 -14.75
CA LYS A 58 5.27 9.65 -13.94
C LYS A 58 4.85 9.53 -12.49
N THR A 59 3.69 8.91 -12.24
CA THR A 59 3.05 8.91 -10.93
C THR A 59 3.20 7.61 -10.15
N THR A 60 3.56 6.49 -10.81
CA THR A 60 3.64 5.18 -10.15
C THR A 60 5.02 4.54 -10.33
N LEU A 61 5.53 4.47 -11.56
CA LEU A 61 6.79 3.79 -11.87
C LEU A 61 8.00 4.28 -11.06
N PRO A 62 8.20 5.60 -10.81
CA PRO A 62 9.35 6.09 -10.05
C PRO A 62 9.38 5.63 -8.58
N HIS A 63 8.26 5.12 -8.07
CA HIS A 63 8.07 4.77 -6.66
C HIS A 63 8.04 3.25 -6.43
N LEU A 64 8.33 2.45 -7.46
CA LEU A 64 8.39 1.00 -7.33
C LEU A 64 9.61 0.56 -6.51
N MET A 65 9.41 -0.51 -5.72
CA MET A 65 10.43 -1.10 -4.86
C MET A 65 10.37 -2.61 -4.91
N ILE A 66 11.54 -3.25 -4.85
CA ILE A 66 11.66 -4.70 -4.68
C ILE A 66 11.57 -4.99 -3.19
N ARG A 67 10.68 -5.89 -2.77
CA ARG A 67 10.45 -6.19 -1.35
C ARG A 67 10.86 -7.62 -1.03
N ILE A 68 11.59 -7.80 0.06
CA ILE A 68 11.89 -9.10 0.65
C ILE A 68 11.21 -9.19 2.01
N ARG A 69 10.58 -10.34 2.28
CA ARG A 69 9.83 -10.59 3.51
C ARG A 69 10.48 -11.71 4.31
N TYR A 70 10.83 -11.39 5.56
CA TYR A 70 11.18 -12.38 6.57
C TYR A 70 10.18 -12.30 7.73
N PRO A 71 9.22 -13.23 7.82
CA PRO A 71 8.27 -13.26 8.94
C PRO A 71 8.94 -13.81 10.19
N THR A 72 8.69 -13.19 11.36
CA THR A 72 9.07 -13.76 12.65
C THR A 72 8.01 -14.77 13.11
N ARG A 73 8.44 -15.95 13.58
CA ARG A 73 7.56 -17.10 13.88
C ARG A 73 7.37 -17.34 15.38
N THR A 74 7.18 -16.29 16.16
CA THR A 74 7.01 -16.37 17.61
C THR A 74 5.54 -16.23 18.04
N ILE A 75 5.22 -16.71 19.25
CA ILE A 75 3.87 -16.58 19.84
C ILE A 75 3.64 -15.16 20.39
N GLU A 76 4.70 -14.47 20.77
CA GLU A 76 4.71 -13.09 21.26
C GLU A 76 5.68 -12.26 20.43
N ASN A 77 5.46 -10.94 20.31
CA ASN A 77 6.31 -10.03 19.53
C ASN A 77 6.59 -10.51 18.10
N ARG A 78 5.52 -10.76 17.35
CA ARG A 78 5.57 -11.20 15.94
C ARG A 78 5.37 -10.02 14.99
N GLY A 79 5.96 -10.13 13.80
CA GLY A 79 5.84 -9.10 12.78
C GLY A 79 6.57 -9.44 11.50
N LEU A 80 7.01 -8.39 10.83
CA LEU A 80 7.70 -8.45 9.56
C LEU A 80 9.02 -7.69 9.67
N LEU A 81 10.15 -8.37 9.41
CA LEU A 81 11.36 -7.65 9.04
C LEU A 81 11.20 -7.20 7.59
N PHE A 82 10.87 -5.93 7.42
CA PHE A 82 10.64 -5.31 6.12
C PHE A 82 11.97 -4.87 5.51
N VAL A 83 12.27 -5.39 4.32
CA VAL A 83 13.44 -4.98 3.52
C VAL A 83 12.95 -4.60 2.13
N ALA A 84 13.35 -3.41 1.66
CA ALA A 84 13.03 -2.92 0.34
C ALA A 84 14.26 -2.33 -0.36
N TYR A 85 14.39 -2.62 -1.64
CA TYR A 85 15.43 -2.08 -2.51
C TYR A 85 14.83 -1.09 -3.50
N GLN A 86 15.51 0.04 -3.63
CA GLN A 86 15.26 1.09 -4.61
C GLN A 86 16.57 1.84 -4.89
N SER A 87 16.67 2.53 -6.02
CA SER A 87 17.82 3.39 -6.34
C SER A 87 17.76 4.75 -5.65
N ASP A 88 16.57 5.22 -5.28
CA ASP A 88 16.34 6.48 -4.59
C ASP A 88 15.31 6.27 -3.47
N ILE A 89 15.76 6.38 -2.21
CA ILE A 89 14.92 6.13 -1.05
C ILE A 89 13.85 7.20 -0.82
N VAL A 90 14.13 8.43 -1.26
CA VAL A 90 13.19 9.55 -1.16
C VAL A 90 12.05 9.31 -2.14
N ALA A 91 12.37 8.87 -3.35
CA ALA A 91 11.37 8.52 -4.36
C ALA A 91 10.66 7.17 -4.09
N GLY A 92 11.32 6.19 -3.47
CA GLY A 92 10.74 4.88 -3.17
C GLY A 92 9.98 4.85 -1.84
N PHE A 93 10.55 4.13 -0.87
CA PHE A 93 9.95 3.87 0.44
C PHE A 93 9.39 5.13 1.14
N GLN A 94 10.16 6.22 1.20
CA GLN A 94 9.72 7.41 1.93
C GLN A 94 8.51 8.07 1.28
N PHE A 95 8.50 8.16 -0.05
CA PHE A 95 7.36 8.70 -0.80
C PHE A 95 6.12 7.83 -0.61
N VAL A 96 6.24 6.52 -0.82
CA VAL A 96 5.11 5.58 -0.67
C VAL A 96 4.53 5.63 0.74
N GLN A 97 5.37 5.67 1.77
CA GLN A 97 4.89 5.76 3.15
C GLN A 97 4.23 7.12 3.42
N LYS A 98 4.92 8.23 3.13
CA LYS A 98 4.48 9.58 3.54
C LYS A 98 3.40 10.15 2.63
N ALA A 99 3.61 10.12 1.32
CA ALA A 99 2.74 10.77 0.35
C ALA A 99 1.49 9.94 0.02
N TRP A 100 1.54 8.61 0.18
CA TRP A 100 0.43 7.71 -0.14
C TRP A 100 -0.22 7.07 1.09
N CYS A 101 0.53 6.25 1.84
CA CYS A 101 -0.04 5.45 2.92
C CYS A 101 -0.48 6.31 4.12
N ASN A 102 0.31 7.33 4.46
CA ASN A 102 0.03 8.30 5.54
C ASN A 102 -0.86 9.47 5.09
N ASN A 103 -1.26 9.53 3.82
CA ASN A 103 -2.04 10.64 3.29
C ASN A 103 -3.51 10.25 3.13
N PRO A 104 -4.44 10.78 3.95
CA PRO A 104 -5.86 10.45 3.84
C PRO A 104 -6.50 10.91 2.53
N SER A 105 -5.89 11.88 1.84
CA SER A 105 -6.38 12.44 0.57
C SER A 105 -5.76 11.78 -0.66
N PHE A 106 -4.96 10.73 -0.50
CA PHE A 106 -4.40 9.96 -1.61
C PHE A 106 -5.26 8.71 -1.90
N PRO A 107 -5.55 8.36 -3.17
CA PRO A 107 -5.19 9.07 -4.40
C PRO A 107 -5.92 10.42 -4.53
N PRO A 108 -5.29 11.42 -5.17
CA PRO A 108 -5.92 12.72 -5.37
C PRO A 108 -7.13 12.61 -6.29
N GLN A 109 -8.11 13.50 -6.10
CA GLN A 109 -9.25 13.68 -7.01
C GLN A 109 -9.96 12.37 -7.38
N THR A 110 -10.37 11.60 -6.37
CA THR A 110 -11.10 10.34 -6.59
C THR A 110 -12.37 10.56 -7.41
N ALA A 111 -12.76 9.58 -8.24
CA ALA A 111 -13.97 9.65 -9.07
C ALA A 111 -15.28 9.86 -8.28
N LEU A 112 -15.27 9.58 -6.97
CA LEU A 112 -16.39 9.75 -6.07
C LEU A 112 -16.31 10.99 -5.17
N ASN A 113 -15.28 11.84 -5.32
CA ASN A 113 -15.04 13.04 -4.50
C ASN A 113 -15.05 12.77 -2.98
N VAL A 114 -14.36 11.72 -2.57
CA VAL A 114 -14.27 11.24 -1.20
C VAL A 114 -12.82 11.15 -0.75
N SER A 115 -12.58 11.35 0.54
CA SER A 115 -11.27 11.03 1.12
C SER A 115 -11.16 9.51 1.27
N ALA A 116 -10.11 8.94 0.69
CA ALA A 116 -9.81 7.51 0.85
C ALA A 116 -9.54 7.15 2.32
N GLY A 117 -8.95 8.08 3.08
CA GLY A 117 -8.40 7.83 4.39
C GLY A 117 -7.04 7.15 4.33
N LEU A 118 -6.55 6.71 5.48
CA LEU A 118 -5.22 6.14 5.63
C LEU A 118 -5.17 4.69 5.16
N ASP A 119 -3.97 4.22 4.81
CA ASP A 119 -3.71 2.78 4.80
C ASP A 119 -3.90 2.24 6.24
N LEU A 120 -4.88 1.37 6.47
CA LEU A 120 -5.14 0.88 7.83
C LEU A 120 -4.11 -0.13 8.34
N LEU A 121 -3.27 -0.69 7.47
CA LEU A 121 -2.23 -1.65 7.84
C LEU A 121 -0.94 -0.93 8.26
N ILE A 122 -0.43 -0.02 7.41
CA ILE A 122 0.88 0.64 7.63
C ILE A 122 0.80 2.16 7.70
N GLY A 123 -0.35 2.78 7.46
CA GLY A 123 -0.51 4.23 7.54
C GLY A 123 -0.31 4.72 8.97
N GLN A 124 0.36 5.86 9.10
CA GLN A 124 0.72 6.47 10.38
C GLN A 124 0.45 7.97 10.35
N HIS A 125 0.09 8.51 11.51
CA HIS A 125 0.02 9.94 11.80
C HIS A 125 0.43 10.16 13.26
N SER A 126 0.87 11.37 13.60
CA SER A 126 1.49 11.66 14.90
C SER A 126 0.52 12.09 16.00
N ASP A 127 -0.75 12.38 15.67
CA ASP A 127 -1.72 12.93 16.62
C ASP A 127 -2.38 11.90 17.56
N GLY A 128 -2.09 10.60 17.37
CA GLY A 128 -2.64 9.52 18.18
C GLY A 128 -4.13 9.24 17.98
N SER A 129 -4.81 9.94 17.07
CA SER A 129 -6.23 9.71 16.76
C SER A 129 -6.45 8.36 16.07
N PRO A 130 -7.67 7.79 16.13
CA PRO A 130 -7.98 6.58 15.37
C PRO A 130 -7.77 6.78 13.86
N ARG A 131 -7.23 5.76 13.18
CA ARG A 131 -7.08 5.79 11.72
C ARG A 131 -8.38 5.41 11.05
N THR A 132 -8.81 6.18 10.07
CA THR A 132 -10.03 5.92 9.30
C THR A 132 -9.72 5.69 7.84
N ALA A 133 -10.46 4.77 7.22
CA ALA A 133 -10.46 4.56 5.78
C ALA A 133 -11.91 4.48 5.27
N GLN A 134 -12.14 4.96 4.06
CA GLN A 134 -13.43 4.80 3.42
C GLN A 134 -13.64 3.35 2.98
N LYS A 135 -14.86 2.85 3.14
CA LYS A 135 -15.25 1.57 2.56
C LYS A 135 -15.43 1.68 1.04
N HIS A 136 -15.29 0.56 0.35
CA HIS A 136 -15.59 0.46 -1.08
C HIS A 136 -17.04 0.84 -1.39
N TYR A 137 -17.25 1.38 -2.58
CA TYR A 137 -18.58 1.78 -3.05
C TYR A 137 -19.38 0.54 -3.44
N THR A 138 -20.63 0.45 -3.01
CA THR A 138 -21.54 -0.61 -3.46
C THR A 138 -22.33 -0.11 -4.64
N ILE A 139 -22.31 -0.84 -5.77
CA ILE A 139 -23.08 -0.51 -6.97
C ILE A 139 -24.57 -0.39 -6.61
N GLY A 140 -25.17 0.77 -6.87
CA GLY A 140 -26.57 1.09 -6.53
C GLY A 140 -26.80 1.67 -5.12
N GLY A 141 -25.75 1.79 -4.30
CA GLY A 141 -25.78 2.52 -3.04
C GLY A 141 -25.41 4.00 -3.19
N ASN A 142 -25.72 4.82 -2.19
CA ASN A 142 -25.21 6.19 -2.15
C ASN A 142 -23.76 6.20 -1.64
N THR A 143 -22.90 7.02 -2.25
CA THR A 143 -21.59 7.35 -1.69
C THR A 143 -21.83 8.14 -0.41
N ASP A 144 -21.75 7.51 0.76
CA ASP A 144 -21.70 8.23 2.04
C ASP A 144 -20.23 8.48 2.40
N PRO A 145 -19.76 9.75 2.41
CA PRO A 145 -18.42 10.10 2.86
C PRO A 145 -18.13 9.67 4.31
N ARG A 146 -19.18 9.40 5.10
CA ARG A 146 -19.09 8.93 6.49
C ARG A 146 -19.08 7.41 6.61
N ASN A 147 -19.22 6.66 5.52
CA ASN A 147 -19.11 5.21 5.53
C ASN A 147 -17.63 4.77 5.63
N THR A 148 -17.07 4.97 6.82
CA THR A 148 -15.68 4.68 7.12
C THR A 148 -15.55 3.42 7.99
N VAL A 149 -14.38 2.82 7.95
CA VAL A 149 -13.90 1.83 8.91
C VAL A 149 -12.82 2.49 9.75
N THR A 150 -12.87 2.26 11.07
CA THR A 150 -11.96 2.86 12.04
C THR A 150 -11.09 1.81 12.68
N ALA A 151 -9.77 2.01 12.64
CA ALA A 151 -8.79 1.27 13.41
C ALA A 151 -8.40 2.12 14.63
N PHE A 152 -8.88 1.72 15.82
CA PHE A 152 -8.63 2.42 17.08
C PHE A 152 -7.19 2.29 17.59
N GLN A 153 -6.43 1.31 17.08
CA GLN A 153 -5.04 1.06 17.47
C GLN A 153 -4.19 0.68 16.24
N PRO A 154 -2.87 0.92 16.24
CA PRO A 154 -1.94 0.37 15.26
C PRO A 154 -1.93 -1.16 15.25
N PHE A 155 -2.14 -1.76 14.08
CA PHE A 155 -1.88 -3.19 13.87
C PHE A 155 -0.38 -3.46 13.64
N VAL A 156 0.33 -2.47 13.08
CA VAL A 156 1.77 -2.50 12.84
C VAL A 156 2.40 -1.36 13.63
N VAL A 157 3.37 -1.71 14.49
CA VAL A 157 4.15 -0.75 15.28
C VAL A 157 5.61 -0.89 14.89
N PRO A 158 6.24 0.13 14.27
CA PRO A 158 7.68 0.09 14.00
C PRO A 158 8.45 0.18 15.31
N LEU A 159 9.40 -0.72 15.50
CA LEU A 159 10.28 -0.75 16.67
C LEU A 159 11.69 -0.22 16.36
N GLY A 160 11.93 0.20 15.12
CA GLY A 160 13.22 0.66 14.62
C GLY A 160 13.37 0.39 13.12
N GLY A 161 14.46 0.88 12.55
CA GLY A 161 14.81 0.71 11.14
C GLY A 161 16.01 1.58 10.79
N GLU A 162 16.66 1.29 9.68
CA GLU A 162 17.81 2.04 9.18
C GLU A 162 17.87 1.95 7.65
N TYR A 163 18.52 2.93 7.02
CA TYR A 163 18.80 2.98 5.61
C TYR A 163 20.23 2.53 5.30
N PHE A 164 20.36 1.55 4.43
CA PHE A 164 21.63 0.98 4.02
C PHE A 164 21.86 1.12 2.53
N LEU A 165 23.13 1.25 2.14
CA LEU A 165 23.57 1.11 0.76
C LEU A 165 24.10 -0.31 0.55
N MET A 166 23.64 -0.98 -0.50
CA MET A 166 24.19 -2.26 -0.94
C MET A 166 25.18 -2.01 -2.11
N PRO A 167 26.49 -1.89 -1.84
CA PRO A 167 27.47 -1.61 -2.88
C PRO A 167 27.61 -2.78 -3.86
N SER A 168 28.11 -2.47 -5.07
CA SER A 168 28.48 -3.52 -6.02
C SER A 168 29.67 -4.32 -5.51
N ILE A 169 29.83 -5.56 -6.00
CA ILE A 169 30.99 -6.42 -5.68
C ILE A 169 32.31 -5.69 -5.98
N LYS A 170 32.37 -4.94 -7.08
CA LYS A 170 33.54 -4.12 -7.43
C LYS A 170 33.83 -3.04 -6.38
N ALA A 171 32.81 -2.30 -5.95
CA ALA A 171 32.96 -1.26 -4.92
C ALA A 171 33.40 -1.86 -3.57
N ILE A 172 32.90 -3.05 -3.24
CA ILE A 172 33.38 -3.80 -2.08
C ILE A 172 34.88 -4.07 -2.23
N ASN A 173 35.30 -4.73 -3.31
CA ASN A 173 36.70 -5.17 -3.48
C ASN A 173 37.70 -4.02 -3.63
N GLU A 174 37.31 -2.89 -4.26
CA GLU A 174 38.25 -1.83 -4.62
C GLU A 174 38.21 -0.60 -3.70
N LYS A 175 37.15 -0.44 -2.88
CA LYS A 175 36.94 0.76 -2.06
C LYS A 175 36.64 0.49 -0.59
N LEU A 176 36.06 -0.67 -0.27
CA LEU A 176 35.61 -1.00 1.09
C LEU A 176 36.34 -2.22 1.69
N GLY A 177 37.04 -3.00 0.87
CA GLY A 177 37.89 -4.10 1.27
C GLY A 177 39.18 -3.60 1.90
N LEU A 178 39.67 -4.34 2.90
CA LEU A 178 40.95 -4.13 3.56
C LEU A 178 42.12 -4.57 2.67
#